data_AF-A0A419H6X1-F1
#
_entry.id   AF-A0A419H6X1-F1
#
_cell.length_a   1.000
_cell.length_b   1.000
_cell.length_c   1.000
_cell.angle_alpha   90.00
_cell.angle_beta   90.00
_cell.angle_gamma   90.00
#
_symmetry.space_group_name_H-M   'P 1'
#
loop_
_entity.id
_entity.type
_entity.pdbx_description
1 polymer ?
#
loop_
_entity_poly.entity_id
_entity_poly.type
_entity_poly.pdbx_seq_one_letter_code
_entity_poly.pdbx_strand_id
1 'polypeptide(L)'
;MNFTKTGQRYDMIFDCYANQSLLAYRRALKENGKHITVGGPDGSLIGIIAGSISALVLSLLLGKKFLSFLARTNPKDLMILNELIADGKVTPVIDRSYGLSEVREAIQHVEEGHARGKVIITVEENSINKV
;
A
#
# COMPACT_ATOMS: atom_id res chain seq x y z
N MET A 1 17.24 2.28 -1.90
CA MET A 1 18.11 2.17 -0.70
C MET A 1 17.60 1.03 0.18
N ASN A 2 18.46 0.20 0.77
CA ASN A 2 18.03 -0.90 1.65
C ASN A 2 18.08 -0.46 3.13
N PHE A 3 16.93 -0.07 3.68
CA PHE A 3 16.84 0.46 5.05
C PHE A 3 17.18 -0.59 6.13
N THR A 4 17.02 -1.89 5.85
CA THR A 4 17.28 -2.98 6.81
C THR A 4 18.76 -3.15 7.15
N LYS A 5 19.66 -2.55 6.35
CA LYS A 5 21.12 -2.58 6.54
C LYS A 5 21.67 -1.37 7.30
N THR A 6 20.82 -0.40 7.68
CA THR A 6 21.24 0.85 8.35
C THR A 6 21.58 0.68 9.83
N GLY A 7 21.27 -0.48 10.43
CA GLY A 7 21.42 -0.73 11.86
C GLY A 7 20.26 -0.21 12.72
N GLN A 8 19.43 0.69 12.19
CA GLN A 8 18.23 1.20 12.87
C GLN A 8 17.21 0.09 13.14
N ARG A 9 16.44 0.26 14.23
CA ARG A 9 15.40 -0.68 14.68
C ARG A 9 14.06 0.02 14.83
N TYR A 10 13.00 -0.58 14.30
CA TYR A 10 11.66 0.02 14.22
C TYR A 10 10.66 -0.72 15.11
N ASP A 11 9.74 0.04 15.72
CA ASP A 11 8.56 -0.50 16.41
C ASP A 11 7.52 -1.03 15.42
N MET A 12 7.46 -0.45 14.23
CA MET A 12 6.57 -0.86 13.15
C MET A 12 7.24 -0.68 11.79
N ILE A 13 7.07 -1.67 10.91
CA ILE A 13 7.39 -1.57 9.48
C ILE A 13 6.09 -1.78 8.72
N PHE A 14 5.64 -0.76 8.00
CA PHE A 14 4.49 -0.83 7.10
C PHE A 14 5.02 -1.00 5.67
N ASP A 15 4.86 -2.20 5.13
CA ASP A 15 5.47 -2.65 3.89
C ASP A 15 4.46 -2.72 2.76
N CYS A 16 4.62 -1.89 1.74
CA CYS A 16 3.77 -1.85 0.55
C CYS A 16 4.49 -2.32 -0.72
N TYR A 17 5.79 -2.65 -0.63
CA TYR A 17 6.63 -2.96 -1.79
C TYR A 17 7.25 -4.36 -1.72
N ALA A 18 7.30 -4.98 -0.53
CA ALA A 18 7.68 -6.38 -0.31
C ALA A 18 9.03 -6.79 -0.94
N ASN A 19 10.01 -5.89 -0.96
CA ASN A 19 11.27 -6.08 -1.69
C ASN A 19 12.44 -6.62 -0.85
N GLN A 20 12.24 -6.92 0.43
CA GLN A 20 13.26 -7.52 1.29
C GLN A 20 12.83 -8.90 1.80
N SER A 21 13.82 -9.72 2.17
CA SER A 21 13.53 -10.98 2.83
C SER A 21 12.97 -10.77 4.24
N LEU A 22 12.15 -11.71 4.71
CA LEU A 22 11.55 -11.67 6.04
C LEU A 22 12.61 -11.58 7.16
N LEU A 23 13.76 -12.23 6.99
CA LEU A 23 14.89 -12.13 7.92
C LEU A 23 15.50 -10.72 7.97
N ALA A 24 15.50 -10.00 6.84
CA ALA A 24 15.94 -8.61 6.80
C ALA A 24 14.98 -7.71 7.59
N TYR A 25 13.67 -7.86 7.39
CA TYR A 25 12.67 -7.15 8.20
C TYR A 25 12.75 -7.49 9.69
N ARG A 26 12.94 -8.77 10.04
CA ARG A 26 13.09 -9.20 11.43
C ARG A 26 14.25 -8.50 12.14
N ARG A 27 15.39 -8.41 11.46
CA ARG A 27 16.58 -7.69 11.97
C ARG A 27 16.33 -6.20 12.09
N ALA A 28 15.52 -5.62 11.22
CA ALA A 28 15.14 -4.20 11.31
C ALA A 28 14.07 -3.93 12.39
N LEU A 29 13.36 -4.92 12.93
CA LEU A 29 12.40 -4.72 14.01
C LEU A 29 13.04 -4.74 15.39
N LYS A 30 12.51 -3.94 16.33
CA LYS A 30 12.72 -4.13 17.78
C LYS A 30 12.10 -5.45 18.26
N GLU A 31 12.36 -5.84 19.51
CA GLU A 31 11.89 -7.11 20.09
C GLU A 31 10.37 -7.30 19.96
N ASN A 32 9.58 -6.29 20.32
CA ASN A 32 8.11 -6.29 20.19
C ASN A 32 7.60 -5.59 18.92
N GLY A 33 8.47 -5.41 17.93
CA GLY A 33 8.14 -4.71 16.70
C GLY A 33 7.16 -5.50 15.83
N LYS A 34 6.34 -4.78 15.06
CA LYS A 34 5.34 -5.36 14.14
C LYS A 34 5.71 -5.09 12.69
N HIS A 35 5.70 -6.12 11.85
CA HIS A 35 5.72 -5.96 10.41
C HIS A 35 4.29 -6.11 9.89
N ILE A 36 3.84 -5.14 9.12
CA ILE A 36 2.52 -5.11 8.50
C ILE A 36 2.76 -5.02 7.00
N THR A 37 2.41 -6.06 6.25
CA THR A 37 2.52 -6.06 4.79
C THR A 37 1.16 -5.80 4.15
N VAL A 38 1.14 -4.99 3.10
CA VAL A 38 -0.05 -4.70 2.29
C VAL A 38 0.15 -5.33 0.92
N GLY A 39 -0.76 -6.23 0.54
CA GLY A 39 -0.70 -6.94 -0.73
C GLY A 39 0.18 -8.20 -0.69
N GLY A 40 0.41 -8.79 -1.86
CA GLY A 40 1.22 -9.99 -2.06
C GLY A 40 2.02 -9.87 -3.36
N PRO A 41 2.99 -10.78 -3.59
CA PRO A 41 3.80 -10.75 -4.80
C PRO A 41 2.93 -10.60 -6.05
N ASP A 42 3.28 -9.62 -6.88
CA ASP A 42 2.70 -9.39 -8.22
C ASP A 42 1.18 -9.16 -8.24
N GLY A 43 0.57 -8.73 -7.11
CA GLY A 43 -0.87 -8.50 -7.02
C GLY A 43 -1.71 -9.79 -7.02
N SER A 44 -1.08 -10.97 -6.98
CA SER A 44 -1.75 -12.26 -6.99
C SER A 44 -2.42 -12.58 -5.64
N LEU A 45 -3.69 -12.96 -5.68
CA LEU A 45 -4.43 -13.45 -4.51
C LEU A 45 -3.75 -14.68 -3.88
N ILE A 46 -3.12 -15.54 -4.69
CA ILE A 46 -2.36 -16.70 -4.21
C ILE A 46 -1.10 -16.24 -3.46
N GLY A 47 -0.43 -15.20 -3.97
CA GLY A 47 0.71 -14.56 -3.31
C GLY A 47 0.33 -13.93 -1.96
N ILE A 48 -0.85 -13.30 -1.88
CA ILE A 48 -1.39 -12.74 -0.63
C ILE A 48 -1.66 -13.84 0.40
N ILE A 49 -2.24 -14.97 -0.01
CA ILE A 49 -2.56 -16.10 0.88
C ILE A 49 -1.27 -16.78 1.37
N ALA A 50 -0.35 -17.10 0.46
CA ALA A 50 0.93 -17.73 0.81
C ALA A 50 1.79 -16.83 1.71
N GLY A 51 1.80 -15.52 1.45
CA GLY A 51 2.45 -14.51 2.30
C GLY A 51 1.85 -14.46 3.71
N SER A 52 0.51 -14.55 3.81
CA SER A 52 -0.20 -14.53 5.09
C SER A 52 0.06 -15.78 5.94
N ILE A 53 0.10 -16.97 5.32
CA ILE A 53 0.46 -18.23 5.99
C ILE A 53 1.91 -18.18 6.47
N SER A 54 2.82 -17.70 5.63
CA SER A 54 4.23 -17.55 5.99
C SER A 54 4.42 -16.57 7.15
N ALA A 55 3.73 -15.43 7.15
CA ALA A 55 3.75 -14.45 8.23
C ALA A 55 3.23 -15.04 9.56
N LEU A 56 2.18 -15.87 9.53
CA LEU A 56 1.64 -16.53 10.71
C LEU A 56 2.62 -17.55 11.31
N VAL A 57 3.16 -18.45 10.48
CA VAL A 57 4.16 -19.46 10.91
C VAL A 57 5.39 -18.78 11.49
N LEU A 58 5.85 -17.70 10.86
CA LEU A 58 7.02 -16.97 11.31
C LEU A 58 6.77 -16.19 12.61
N SER A 59 5.54 -15.70 12.81
CA SER A 59 5.19 -15.01 14.04
C SER A 59 5.26 -15.91 15.26
N LEU A 60 4.89 -17.18 15.08
CA LEU A 60 4.96 -18.21 16.10
C LEU A 60 6.41 -18.62 16.38
N LEU A 61 7.24 -18.76 15.35
CA LEU A 61 8.63 -19.21 15.49
C LEU A 61 9.59 -18.14 16.01
N LEU A 62 9.34 -16.87 15.69
CA LEU A 62 10.32 -15.78 15.91
C LEU A 62 9.91 -14.79 16.99
N GLY A 63 8.79 -15.01 17.69
CA GLY A 63 8.31 -14.16 18.78
C GLY A 63 7.92 -12.73 18.37
N LYS A 64 7.84 -12.43 17.07
CA LYS A 64 7.48 -11.11 16.52
C LYS A 64 6.21 -11.21 15.70
N LYS A 65 5.37 -10.17 15.70
CA LYS A 65 4.12 -10.20 14.93
C LYS A 65 4.37 -9.74 13.49
N PHE A 66 4.29 -10.68 12.56
CA PHE A 66 4.18 -10.45 11.12
C PHE A 66 2.70 -10.58 10.74
N LEU A 67 2.11 -9.47 10.30
CA LEU A 67 0.70 -9.36 10.01
C LEU A 67 0.53 -9.03 8.52
N SER A 68 -0.34 -9.77 7.86
CA SER A 68 -0.84 -9.40 6.54
C SER A 68 -2.06 -8.50 6.75
N PHE A 69 -2.02 -7.29 6.18
CA PHE A 69 -3.16 -6.39 6.17
C PHE A 69 -3.93 -6.55 4.87
N LEU A 70 -5.12 -7.15 4.99
CA LEU A 70 -6.10 -7.15 3.92
C LEU A 70 -7.10 -6.04 4.19
N ALA A 71 -7.03 -4.97 3.39
CA ALA A 71 -7.98 -3.88 3.50
C ALA A 71 -9.40 -4.40 3.25
N ARG A 72 -10.27 -4.22 4.24
CA ARG A 72 -11.71 -4.44 4.06
C ARG A 72 -12.33 -3.10 3.73
N THR A 73 -13.07 -3.04 2.63
CA THR A 73 -13.86 -1.84 2.32
C THR A 73 -14.95 -1.69 3.37
N ASN A 74 -14.83 -0.68 4.21
CA ASN A 74 -15.74 -0.39 5.32
C ASN A 74 -16.22 1.06 5.20
N PRO A 75 -17.54 1.31 5.09
CA PRO A 75 -18.08 2.67 5.00
C PRO A 75 -17.63 3.59 6.14
N LYS A 76 -17.50 3.07 7.36
CA LYS A 76 -17.07 3.87 8.52
C LYS A 76 -15.64 4.38 8.35
N ASP A 77 -14.75 3.54 7.85
CA ASP A 77 -13.35 3.92 7.64
C ASP A 77 -13.23 4.93 6.49
N LEU A 78 -14.08 4.81 5.46
CA LEU A 78 -14.16 5.79 4.37
C LEU A 78 -14.70 7.14 4.86
N MET A 79 -15.67 7.15 5.78
CA MET A 79 -16.15 8.39 6.41
C MET A 79 -15.04 9.08 7.21
N ILE A 80 -14.28 8.34 8.01
CA ILE A 80 -13.12 8.88 8.74
C ILE A 80 -12.10 9.46 7.77
N LEU A 81 -11.78 8.74 6.68
CA LEU A 81 -10.84 9.24 5.68
C LEU A 81 -11.34 10.54 5.03
N ASN A 82 -12.63 10.62 4.72
CA ASN A 82 -13.25 11.83 4.16
C ASN A 82 -13.14 13.01 5.13
N GLU A 83 -13.42 12.82 6.43
CA GLU A 83 -13.26 13.86 7.45
C GLU A 83 -11.81 14.34 7.55
N LEU A 84 -10.84 13.41 7.53
CA LEU A 84 -9.42 13.77 7.57
C LEU A 84 -8.98 14.59 6.35
N ILE A 85 -9.54 14.29 5.17
CA ILE A 85 -9.28 15.05 3.93
C ILE A 85 -9.95 16.42 4.00
N ALA A 86 -11.22 16.48 4.42
CA ALA A 86 -11.98 17.73 4.54
C ALA A 86 -11.34 18.69 5.56
N ASP A 87 -10.80 18.17 6.66
CA ASP A 87 -10.07 18.92 7.68
C ASP A 87 -8.64 19.32 7.25
N GLY A 88 -8.18 18.88 6.07
CA GLY A 88 -6.81 19.12 5.61
C GLY A 88 -5.73 18.36 6.39
N LYS A 89 -6.10 17.44 7.29
CA LYS A 89 -5.16 16.59 8.05
C LYS A 89 -4.49 15.54 7.16
N VAL A 90 -5.15 15.16 6.07
CA VAL A 90 -4.62 14.29 5.02
C VAL A 90 -4.80 14.99 3.68
N THR A 91 -3.70 15.29 3.00
CA THR A 91 -3.72 15.84 1.64
C THR A 91 -3.28 14.76 0.66
N PRO A 92 -4.13 14.35 -0.30
CA PRO A 92 -3.73 13.44 -1.35
C PRO A 92 -2.60 14.06 -2.19
N VAL A 93 -1.49 13.33 -2.34
CA VAL A 93 -0.43 13.72 -3.27
C VAL A 93 -0.83 13.21 -4.65
N ILE A 94 -1.11 14.15 -5.56
CA ILE A 94 -1.42 13.87 -6.96
C ILE A 94 -0.12 13.98 -7.75
N ASP A 95 0.22 12.92 -8.47
CA ASP A 95 1.41 12.90 -9.33
C ASP A 95 1.12 13.56 -10.67
N ARG A 96 0.08 13.07 -11.37
CA ARG A 96 -0.42 13.61 -12.63
C ARG A 96 -1.92 13.35 -12.78
N SER A 97 -2.53 14.17 -13.63
CA SER A 97 -3.89 14.01 -14.11
C SER A 97 -3.87 13.80 -15.62
N TYR A 98 -4.67 12.85 -16.10
CA TYR A 98 -4.84 12.50 -17.51
C TYR A 98 -6.33 12.59 -17.85
N GLY A 99 -6.66 12.93 -19.09
CA GLY A 99 -8.02 12.78 -19.60
C GLY A 99 -8.38 11.32 -19.83
N LEU A 100 -9.68 11.03 -19.96
CA LEU A 100 -10.16 9.68 -20.28
C LEU A 100 -9.57 9.13 -21.59
N SER A 101 -9.28 10.00 -22.57
CA SER A 101 -8.61 9.62 -23.83
C SER A 101 -7.15 9.18 -23.65
N GLU A 102 -6.52 9.50 -22.51
CA GLU A 102 -5.10 9.29 -22.23
C GLU A 102 -4.87 8.14 -21.22
N VAL A 103 -5.87 7.26 -21.04
CA VAL A 103 -5.78 6.14 -20.08
C VAL A 103 -4.61 5.20 -20.40
N ARG A 104 -4.26 5.01 -21.67
CA ARG A 104 -3.12 4.17 -22.06
C ARG A 104 -1.82 4.74 -21.51
N GLU A 105 -1.59 6.04 -21.70
CA GLU A 105 -0.43 6.79 -21.25
C GLU A 105 -0.38 6.82 -19.72
N ALA A 106 -1.54 6.99 -19.06
CA ALA A 106 -1.65 6.95 -17.61
C ALA A 106 -1.24 5.58 -17.03
N ILE A 107 -1.69 4.48 -17.66
CA ILE A 107 -1.30 3.11 -17.25
C ILE A 107 0.20 2.90 -17.46
N GLN A 108 0.74 3.28 -18.62
CA GLN A 108 2.17 3.16 -18.90
C GLN A 108 3.03 3.89 -17.85
N HIS A 109 2.65 5.12 -17.49
CA HIS A 109 3.34 5.90 -16.44
C HIS A 109 3.33 5.21 -15.07
N VAL A 110 2.22 4.53 -14.72
CA VAL A 110 2.14 3.75 -13.46
C VAL A 110 3.00 2.48 -13.54
N GLU A 111 2.99 1.78 -14.68
CA GLU A 111 3.77 0.55 -14.90
C GLU A 111 5.28 0.78 -14.86
N GLU A 112 5.76 1.97 -15.23
CA GLU A 112 7.16 2.37 -15.06
C GLU A 112 7.62 2.38 -13.59
N GLY A 113 6.69 2.32 -12.62
CA GLY A 113 6.99 2.22 -11.19
C GLY A 113 7.52 3.51 -10.56
N HIS A 114 7.50 4.62 -11.29
CA HIS A 114 8.00 5.92 -10.84
C HIS A 114 6.90 6.88 -10.36
N ALA A 115 5.63 6.46 -10.39
CA ALA A 115 4.51 7.30 -9.97
C ALA A 115 4.63 7.72 -8.50
N ARG A 116 4.59 9.03 -8.24
CA ARG A 116 4.74 9.62 -6.89
C ARG A 116 3.40 10.08 -6.32
N GLY A 117 2.62 9.13 -5.80
CA GLY A 117 1.31 9.40 -5.23
C GLY A 117 0.20 8.76 -6.06
N LYS A 118 -0.88 9.52 -6.34
CA LYS A 118 -2.01 9.04 -7.13
C LYS A 118 -1.99 9.65 -8.54
N VAL A 119 -2.23 8.79 -9.53
CA VAL A 119 -2.56 9.20 -10.90
C VAL A 119 -4.07 9.27 -11.02
N ILE A 120 -4.58 10.37 -11.57
CA ILE A 120 -6.01 10.64 -11.69
C ILE A 120 -6.42 10.61 -13.17
N ILE A 121 -7.55 9.97 -13.46
CA ILE A 121 -8.23 10.10 -14.76
C ILE A 121 -9.41 11.06 -14.58
N THR A 122 -9.36 12.18 -15.29
CA THR A 122 -10.48 13.11 -15.37
C THR A 122 -11.45 12.61 -16.42
N VAL A 123 -12.70 12.38 -16.00
CA VAL A 123 -13.80 12.03 -16.88
C VAL A 123 -14.65 13.29 -17.01
N GLU A 124 -14.76 13.84 -18.22
CA GLU A 124 -15.71 14.92 -18.47
C GLU A 124 -17.14 14.36 -18.37
N GLU A 125 -17.99 15.04 -17.60
CA GLU A 125 -19.43 14.79 -17.63
C GLU A 125 -19.95 15.32 -18.97
N ASN A 126 -20.12 14.42 -19.95
CA ASN A 126 -20.99 14.74 -21.07
C ASN A 126 -22.39 15.00 -20.49
N SER A 127 -22.83 16.25 -20.53
CA SER A 127 -24.21 16.64 -20.29
C SER A 127 -25.09 15.96 -21.33
N ILE A 128 -25.40 14.68 -21.13
CA ILE A 128 -26.49 14.03 -21.83
C ILE A 128 -27.74 14.67 -21.23
N ASN A 129 -28.27 15.64 -21.98
CA ASN A 129 -29.51 16.34 -21.72
C ASN A 129 -30.51 15.40 -21.04
N LYS A 130 -30.97 15.79 -19.84
CA LYS A 130 -32.27 15.34 -19.35
C LYS A 130 -33.30 15.81 -20.39
N VAL A 131 -33.76 14.88 -21.22
CA VAL A 131 -35.00 15.01 -21.98
C VAL A 131 -36.17 14.83 -21.02
#